data_AF-A0A1E3PMV9-F1
#
_entry.id   AF-A0A1E3PMV9-F1
#
_cell.length_a   1.000
_cell.length_b   1.000
_cell.length_c   1.000
_cell.angle_alpha   90.00
_cell.angle_beta   90.00
_cell.angle_gamma   90.00
#
_symmetry.space_group_name_H-M   'P 1'
#
loop_
_entity.id
_entity.type
_entity.pdbx_description
1 polymer ?
#
loop_
_entity_poly.entity_id
_entity_poly.type
_entity_poly.pdbx_seq_one_letter_code
_entity_poly.pdbx_strand_id
1 'polypeptide(L)'
;MFLTRPRVRFNGVYISTCNYIRPGIGQNWNSPIHMVTYYRYLRLYRDGTCINLLSTDEPNDVVPLFNKLTPGSSGYTASITRSDGTIIFRPKKIYPGTWSFDESFGEIYDTIEKKHKKISSKANLMIETEGSVKKYKFCMDLEMSNGSKNTKFNKLSWQRFYFQNIITLENEDLYLKNDKPFHFSRVLSYER
;
A
#
# COMPACT_ATOMS: atom_id res chain seq x y z
N MET A 1 -0.87 -26.70 13.21
CA MET A 1 -0.18 -25.48 13.68
C MET A 1 -0.38 -24.37 12.63
N PHE A 2 -1.43 -23.55 12.78
CA PHE A 2 -1.85 -22.54 11.79
C PHE A 2 -1.61 -21.08 12.24
N LEU A 3 -1.27 -20.89 13.51
CA LEU A 3 -1.06 -19.58 14.17
C LEU A 3 0.28 -18.92 13.84
N THR A 4 1.20 -19.68 13.23
CA THR A 4 2.54 -19.24 12.85
C THR A 4 2.69 -19.00 11.35
N ARG A 5 1.72 -19.38 10.52
CA ARG A 5 1.83 -19.09 9.08
C ARG A 5 1.49 -17.62 8.83
N PRO A 6 2.33 -16.87 8.08
CA PRO A 6 2.03 -15.50 7.70
C PRO A 6 0.72 -15.44 6.92
N ARG A 7 -0.16 -14.48 7.23
CA ARG A 7 -1.49 -14.36 6.58
C ARG A 7 -1.80 -12.91 6.21
N VAL A 8 -2.13 -12.72 4.93
CA VAL A 8 -2.71 -11.47 4.43
C VAL A 8 -4.10 -11.27 5.01
N ARG A 9 -4.45 -10.03 5.33
CA ARG A 9 -5.79 -9.64 5.79
C ARG A 9 -6.58 -8.98 4.65
N PHE A 10 -7.83 -9.37 4.52
CA PHE A 10 -8.72 -8.93 3.42
C PHE A 10 -9.85 -7.99 3.86
N ASN A 11 -10.10 -7.87 5.16
CA ASN A 11 -11.21 -7.12 5.74
C ASN A 11 -10.80 -5.71 6.15
N GLY A 12 -10.03 -5.03 5.30
CA GLY A 12 -9.47 -3.73 5.63
C GLY A 12 -8.52 -3.21 4.57
N VAL A 13 -7.77 -2.17 4.92
CA VAL A 13 -6.84 -1.47 4.04
C VAL A 13 -5.48 -1.39 4.73
N TYR A 14 -4.42 -1.67 3.98
CA TYR A 14 -3.04 -1.39 4.38
C TYR A 14 -2.71 0.06 4.03
N ILE A 15 -2.26 0.82 5.03
CA ILE A 15 -2.03 2.27 4.90
C ILE A 15 -0.57 2.57 5.26
N SER A 16 0.15 3.22 4.36
CA SER A 16 1.45 3.82 4.65
C SER A 16 1.31 5.33 4.75
N THR A 17 1.81 5.92 5.84
CA THR A 17 1.75 7.37 6.11
C THR A 17 3.14 7.99 5.96
N CYS A 18 3.40 8.58 4.81
CA CYS A 18 4.69 9.14 4.45
C CYS A 18 4.66 10.66 4.61
N ASN A 19 5.73 11.22 5.19
CA ASN A 19 5.87 12.66 5.37
C ASN A 19 7.15 13.09 4.69
N TYR A 20 7.14 14.19 3.97
CA TYR A 20 8.34 14.81 3.45
C TYR A 20 8.34 16.31 3.70
N ILE A 21 9.55 16.83 3.87
CA ILE A 21 9.77 18.26 4.00
C ILE A 21 10.00 18.83 2.61
N ARG A 22 9.27 19.89 2.26
CA ARG A 22 9.56 20.71 1.08
C ARG A 22 9.88 22.15 1.50
N PRO A 23 10.90 22.78 0.90
CA PRO A 23 11.11 24.21 1.07
C PRO A 23 9.91 24.96 0.47
N GLY A 24 9.38 25.93 1.21
CA GLY A 24 8.41 26.90 0.72
C GLY A 24 9.09 27.98 -0.13
N ILE A 25 8.27 28.80 -0.78
CA ILE A 25 8.74 29.99 -1.52
C ILE A 25 8.88 31.13 -0.51
N GLY A 26 10.10 31.61 -0.30
CA GLY A 26 10.41 32.77 0.53
C GLY A 26 11.61 33.54 -0.03
N GLN A 27 11.67 34.85 0.20
CA GLN A 27 12.79 35.70 -0.21
C GLN A 27 13.90 35.61 0.85
N ASN A 28 15.03 35.02 0.45
CA ASN A 28 16.39 35.12 0.99
C ASN A 28 16.71 34.66 2.42
N TRP A 29 15.94 35.01 3.46
CA TRP A 29 16.34 34.74 4.87
C TRP A 29 15.29 34.06 5.75
N ASN A 30 14.03 34.00 5.30
CA ASN A 30 12.95 33.33 6.02
C ASN A 30 12.09 32.49 5.07
N SER A 31 12.63 31.35 4.63
CA SER A 31 11.89 30.41 3.79
C SER A 31 11.10 29.44 4.67
N PRO A 32 9.75 29.49 4.65
CA PRO A 32 8.94 28.58 5.47
C PRO A 32 9.16 27.13 5.03
N ILE A 33 9.18 26.21 6.00
CA ILE A 33 9.29 24.78 5.74
C ILE A 33 7.89 24.16 5.78
N HIS A 34 7.49 23.48 4.71
CA HIS A 34 6.21 22.78 4.67
C HIS A 34 6.42 21.28 4.89
N MET A 35 5.71 20.72 5.87
CA MET A 35 5.58 19.28 6.04
C MET A 35 4.40 18.80 5.20
N VAL A 36 4.67 17.98 4.19
CA VAL A 36 3.64 17.38 3.34
C VAL A 36 3.48 15.91 3.73
N THR A 37 2.24 15.55 4.05
CA THR A 37 1.84 14.17 4.33
C THR A 37 1.14 13.60 3.11
N TYR A 38 1.53 12.40 2.72
CA TYR A 38 0.81 11.60 1.74
C TYR A 38 0.63 10.17 2.24
N TYR A 39 -0.40 9.52 1.71
CA TYR A 39 -0.83 8.20 2.07
C TYR A 39 -0.79 7.28 0.86
N ARG A 40 -0.28 6.07 1.05
CA ARG A 40 -0.45 4.96 0.12
C ARG A 40 -1.49 4.01 0.71
N TYR A 41 -2.56 3.78 -0.04
CA TYR A 41 -3.63 2.85 0.32
C TYR A 41 -3.52 1.62 -0.55
N LEU A 42 -3.44 0.45 0.08
CA LEU A 42 -3.38 -0.84 -0.56
C LEU A 42 -4.46 -1.74 0.02
N ARG A 43 -5.32 -2.29 -0.84
CA ARG A 43 -6.31 -3.27 -0.41
C ARG A 43 -6.18 -4.55 -1.22
N LEU A 44 -6.02 -5.65 -0.50
CA LEU A 44 -5.83 -6.99 -1.05
C LEU A 44 -7.16 -7.75 -0.98
N TYR A 45 -7.41 -8.59 -1.98
CA TYR A 45 -8.61 -9.44 -2.08
C TYR A 45 -8.23 -10.91 -2.20
N ARG A 46 -9.15 -11.81 -1.81
CA ARG A 46 -8.89 -13.27 -1.78
C ARG A 46 -8.64 -13.89 -3.14
N ASP A 47 -9.12 -13.25 -4.20
CA ASP A 47 -8.98 -13.67 -5.60
C ASP A 47 -7.58 -13.35 -6.19
N GLY A 48 -6.64 -12.87 -5.38
CA GLY A 48 -5.30 -12.48 -5.84
C GLY A 48 -5.26 -11.09 -6.48
N THR A 49 -6.36 -10.35 -6.49
CA THR A 49 -6.37 -8.97 -6.99
C THR A 49 -6.13 -7.96 -5.87
N CYS A 50 -5.71 -6.76 -6.25
CA CYS A 50 -5.57 -5.63 -5.34
C CYS A 50 -6.02 -4.31 -5.98
N ILE A 51 -6.19 -3.30 -5.14
CA ILE A 51 -6.30 -1.90 -5.57
C ILE A 51 -5.30 -1.05 -4.80
N ASN A 52 -4.73 -0.06 -5.49
CA ASN A 52 -3.72 0.85 -4.98
C ASN A 52 -4.10 2.31 -5.25
N LEU A 53 -3.83 3.18 -4.29
CA LEU A 53 -4.06 4.63 -4.39
C LEU A 53 -2.98 5.39 -3.64
N LEU A 54 -2.37 6.37 -4.31
CA LEU A 54 -1.49 7.37 -3.72
C LEU A 54 -2.27 8.69 -3.62
N SER A 55 -2.52 9.19 -2.40
CA SER A 55 -3.19 10.48 -2.22
C SER A 55 -2.72 11.23 -0.96
N THR A 56 -2.92 12.54 -0.94
CA THR A 56 -2.76 13.41 0.24
C THR A 56 -3.98 13.40 1.14
N ASP A 57 -5.04 12.74 0.71
CA ASP A 57 -6.31 12.61 1.40
C ASP A 57 -6.21 11.71 2.62
N GLU A 58 -6.82 12.12 3.74
CA GLU A 58 -6.72 11.40 5.01
C GLU A 58 -7.48 10.08 5.03
N PRO A 59 -7.03 9.11 5.86
CA PRO A 59 -7.66 7.78 5.95
C PRO A 59 -9.16 7.81 6.26
N ASN A 60 -9.62 8.75 7.08
CA ASN A 60 -11.03 8.85 7.46
C ASN A 60 -11.96 9.07 6.26
N ASP A 61 -11.48 9.79 5.24
CA ASP A 61 -12.26 10.04 4.03
C ASP A 61 -12.12 8.93 2.99
N VAL A 62 -10.92 8.33 2.88
CA VAL A 62 -10.60 7.37 1.81
C VAL A 62 -11.06 5.96 2.17
N VAL A 63 -10.73 5.50 3.38
CA VAL A 63 -10.88 4.10 3.79
C VAL A 63 -12.33 3.59 3.68
N PRO A 64 -13.38 4.32 4.10
CA PRO A 64 -14.76 3.84 3.99
C PRO A 64 -15.20 3.56 2.55
N LEU A 65 -14.59 4.24 1.59
CA LEU A 65 -14.95 4.21 0.18
C LEU A 65 -13.90 3.50 -0.67
N PHE A 66 -12.87 2.90 -0.09
CA PHE A 66 -11.78 2.31 -0.85
C PHE A 66 -12.08 0.85 -1.20
N ASN A 67 -12.90 0.64 -2.22
CA ASN A 67 -13.30 -0.68 -2.71
C ASN A 67 -13.28 -0.76 -4.26
N LYS A 68 -13.41 -1.97 -4.83
CA LYS A 68 -13.42 -2.17 -6.28
C LYS A 68 -14.63 -1.54 -7.00
N LEU A 69 -15.76 -1.44 -6.30
CA LEU A 69 -17.05 -0.94 -6.80
C LEU A 69 -17.13 0.59 -6.76
N THR A 70 -16.17 1.26 -6.11
CA THR A 70 -16.16 2.71 -5.96
C THR A 70 -16.10 3.38 -7.33
N PRO A 71 -17.07 4.27 -7.65
CA PRO A 71 -17.05 5.06 -8.88
C PRO A 71 -15.74 5.85 -8.96
N GLY A 72 -15.00 5.68 -10.06
CA GLY A 72 -13.64 6.21 -10.23
C GLY A 72 -12.62 5.18 -10.73
N SER A 73 -12.93 3.88 -10.63
CA SER A 73 -12.23 2.83 -11.39
C SER A 73 -12.49 2.94 -12.91
N SER A 74 -13.60 3.57 -13.30
CA SER A 74 -14.08 3.75 -14.68
C SER A 74 -14.00 5.19 -15.22
N GLY A 75 -13.30 6.11 -14.55
CA GLY A 75 -13.09 7.49 -15.06
C GLY A 75 -14.17 8.52 -14.69
N TYR A 76 -15.16 8.15 -13.87
CA TYR A 76 -16.11 9.11 -13.30
C TYR A 76 -15.62 9.61 -11.94
N THR A 77 -15.34 10.91 -11.84
CA THR A 77 -15.10 11.62 -10.58
C THR A 77 -16.38 11.65 -9.75
N ALA A 78 -16.41 10.95 -8.62
CA ALA A 78 -17.44 11.11 -7.61
C ALA A 78 -17.09 12.30 -6.71
N SER A 79 -17.97 13.30 -6.62
CA SER A 79 -17.83 14.35 -5.61
C SER A 79 -18.56 13.94 -4.34
N ILE A 80 -17.91 14.08 -3.19
CA ILE A 80 -18.55 13.93 -1.88
C ILE A 80 -18.48 15.26 -1.18
N THR A 81 -19.63 15.79 -0.79
CA THR A 81 -19.72 17.03 -0.01
C THR A 81 -19.61 16.67 1.46
N ARG A 82 -18.59 17.22 2.14
CA ARG A 82 -18.46 17.13 3.60
C ARG A 82 -19.61 17.84 4.30
N SER A 83 -19.80 17.56 5.59
CA SER A 83 -20.77 18.27 6.43
C SER A 83 -20.48 19.78 6.56
N ASP A 84 -19.24 20.20 6.32
CA ASP A 84 -18.80 21.60 6.28
C ASP A 84 -19.01 22.28 4.90
N GLY A 85 -19.61 21.58 3.93
CA GLY A 85 -19.85 22.08 2.57
C GLY A 85 -18.67 21.89 1.61
N THR A 86 -17.53 21.37 2.06
CA THR A 86 -16.36 21.13 1.20
C THR A 86 -16.65 20.00 0.20
N ILE A 87 -16.59 20.30 -1.10
CA ILE A 87 -16.72 19.30 -2.16
C ILE A 87 -15.37 18.60 -2.34
N ILE A 88 -15.31 17.33 -1.95
CA ILE A 88 -14.16 16.47 -2.20
C ILE A 88 -14.35 15.79 -3.55
N PHE A 89 -13.58 16.18 -4.57
CA PHE A 89 -13.46 15.39 -5.79
C PHE A 89 -12.67 14.11 -5.48
N ARG A 90 -13.30 12.93 -5.60
CA ARG A 90 -12.69 11.63 -5.29
C ARG A 90 -13.10 10.52 -6.27
N PRO A 91 -12.30 9.46 -6.39
CA PRO A 91 -10.87 9.39 -6.09
C PRO A 91 -10.03 9.84 -7.31
N LYS A 92 -8.81 10.33 -7.04
CA LYS A 92 -7.70 10.22 -8.01
C LYS A 92 -7.65 8.76 -8.49
N LYS A 93 -7.32 8.52 -9.76
CA LYS A 93 -7.40 7.21 -10.41
C LYS A 93 -6.89 6.09 -9.49
N ILE A 94 -7.80 5.19 -9.07
CA ILE A 94 -7.45 3.98 -8.32
C ILE A 94 -6.84 3.01 -9.33
N TYR A 95 -5.67 2.48 -9.01
CA TYR A 95 -4.96 1.55 -9.89
C TYR A 95 -5.29 0.11 -9.49
N PRO A 96 -5.86 -0.69 -10.40
CA PRO A 96 -6.01 -2.12 -10.18
C PRO A 96 -4.65 -2.81 -10.24
N GLY A 97 -4.58 -3.98 -9.62
CA GLY A 97 -3.40 -4.81 -9.61
C GLY A 97 -3.66 -6.23 -9.15
N THR A 98 -2.57 -6.98 -9.00
CA THR A 98 -2.54 -8.34 -8.49
C THR A 98 -1.55 -8.45 -7.34
N TRP A 99 -1.70 -9.49 -6.52
CA TRP A 99 -0.76 -9.82 -5.47
C TRP A 99 -0.55 -11.33 -5.39
N SER A 100 0.65 -11.73 -5.00
CA SER A 100 1.03 -13.12 -4.79
C SER A 100 2.06 -13.23 -3.67
N PHE A 101 2.17 -14.41 -3.07
CA PHE A 101 3.33 -14.72 -2.24
C PHE A 101 4.51 -15.06 -3.13
N ASP A 102 5.70 -14.64 -2.73
CA ASP A 102 6.92 -15.10 -3.37
C ASP A 102 7.23 -16.54 -2.90
N GLU A 103 6.96 -17.50 -3.79
CA GLU A 103 7.12 -18.93 -3.52
C GLU A 103 8.60 -19.31 -3.28
N SER A 104 9.54 -18.56 -3.85
CA SER A 104 10.98 -18.84 -3.71
C SER A 104 11.49 -18.72 -2.27
N PHE A 105 10.80 -17.92 -1.44
CA PHE A 105 11.12 -17.79 -0.02
C PHE A 105 10.45 -18.85 0.86
N GLY A 106 9.33 -19.44 0.41
CA GLY A 106 8.55 -20.41 1.19
C GLY A 106 9.33 -21.68 1.55
N GLU A 107 10.16 -22.16 0.63
CA GLU A 107 10.99 -23.37 0.81
C GLU A 107 12.17 -23.15 1.78
N ILE A 108 12.71 -21.93 1.83
CA ILE A 108 13.86 -21.58 2.67
C ILE A 108 13.47 -21.54 4.15
N TYR A 109 12.26 -21.08 4.48
CA TYR A 109 11.81 -20.99 5.87
C TYR A 109 11.63 -22.36 6.54
N ASP A 110 11.09 -23.35 5.82
CA ASP A 110 10.87 -24.71 6.36
C ASP A 110 12.19 -25.44 6.68
N THR A 111 13.28 -25.06 5.99
CA THR A 111 14.60 -25.68 6.15
C THR A 111 15.38 -25.10 7.34
N ILE A 112 15.30 -23.78 7.57
CA ILE A 112 16.01 -23.09 8.67
C ILE A 112 15.36 -23.35 10.03
N GLU A 113 14.03 -23.49 10.08
CA GLU A 113 13.27 -23.72 11.33
C GLU A 113 13.64 -25.03 12.05
N LYS A 114 14.16 -26.03 11.33
CA LYS A 114 14.62 -27.29 11.95
C LYS A 114 15.87 -27.14 12.81
N LYS A 115 16.68 -26.08 12.63
CA LYS A 115 17.97 -25.89 13.33
C LYS A 115 17.93 -24.93 14.52
N HIS A 116 17.05 -23.92 14.55
CA HIS A 116 17.05 -22.89 15.61
C HIS A 116 15.63 -22.58 16.13
N LYS A 117 15.45 -22.71 17.45
CA LYS A 117 14.17 -22.65 18.19
C LYS A 117 13.61 -21.22 18.38
N LYS A 118 13.46 -20.44 17.31
CA LYS A 118 12.72 -19.15 17.30
C LYS A 118 11.99 -18.95 15.97
N ILE A 119 10.67 -19.18 15.99
CA ILE A 119 9.76 -18.98 14.85
C ILE A 119 9.54 -17.47 14.64
N SER A 120 10.18 -16.89 13.63
CA SER A 120 9.78 -15.61 13.04
C SER A 120 9.35 -15.87 11.61
N SER A 121 8.08 -16.21 11.45
CA SER A 121 7.43 -16.40 10.17
C SER A 121 7.32 -15.08 9.42
N LYS A 122 8.30 -14.80 8.56
CA LYS A 122 8.30 -13.69 7.62
C LYS A 122 7.83 -14.23 6.26
N ALA A 123 7.03 -13.48 5.53
CA ALA A 123 6.61 -13.86 4.18
C ALA A 123 6.75 -12.66 3.25
N ASN A 124 7.21 -12.91 2.04
CA ASN A 124 7.33 -11.87 1.02
C ASN A 124 6.08 -11.87 0.15
N LEU A 125 5.58 -10.67 -0.10
CA LEU A 125 4.39 -10.37 -0.85
C LEU A 125 4.82 -9.52 -2.05
N MET A 126 4.51 -9.99 -3.25
CA MET A 126 4.71 -9.25 -4.49
C MET A 126 3.39 -8.61 -4.89
N ILE A 127 3.43 -7.34 -5.29
CA ILE A 127 2.25 -6.62 -5.78
C ILE A 127 2.60 -5.97 -7.11
N GLU A 128 1.78 -6.21 -8.10
CA GLU A 128 1.88 -5.56 -9.41
C GLU A 128 0.65 -4.69 -9.62
N THR A 129 0.85 -3.41 -9.91
CA THR A 129 -0.24 -2.47 -10.17
C THR A 129 -0.02 -1.72 -11.47
N GLU A 130 -1.11 -1.36 -12.13
CA GLU A 130 -1.07 -0.33 -13.15
C GLU A 130 -0.60 1.00 -12.55
N GLY A 131 -0.17 1.93 -13.41
CA GLY A 131 0.18 3.27 -12.99
C GLY A 131 -0.37 4.34 -13.93
N SER A 132 0.10 5.58 -13.73
CA SER A 132 -0.31 6.71 -14.55
C SER A 132 0.13 6.57 -16.01
N VAL A 133 1.20 5.82 -16.27
CA VAL A 133 1.76 5.60 -17.60
C VAL A 133 1.49 4.16 -18.02
N LYS A 134 0.74 3.96 -19.10
CA LYS A 134 0.32 2.64 -19.60
C LYS A 134 1.49 1.71 -20.00
N LYS A 135 2.66 2.28 -20.29
CA LYS A 135 3.87 1.54 -20.68
C LYS A 135 4.49 0.76 -19.52
N TYR A 136 4.22 1.19 -18.28
CA TYR A 136 4.91 0.68 -17.10
C TYR A 136 3.93 0.03 -16.13
N LYS A 137 4.36 -1.09 -15.55
CA LYS A 137 3.76 -1.66 -14.34
C LYS A 137 4.59 -1.24 -13.13
N PHE A 138 3.93 -0.99 -12.01
CA PHE A 138 4.59 -0.71 -10.75
C PHE A 138 4.59 -1.97 -9.89
N CYS A 139 5.76 -2.32 -9.36
CA CYS A 139 5.98 -3.53 -8.60
C CYS A 139 6.45 -3.18 -7.19
N MET A 140 5.80 -3.76 -6.18
CA MET A 140 6.13 -3.57 -4.77
C MET A 140 6.47 -4.93 -4.16
N ASP A 141 7.71 -5.08 -3.72
CA ASP A 141 8.14 -6.24 -2.94
C ASP A 141 8.05 -5.86 -1.47
N LEU A 142 7.16 -6.53 -0.74
CA LEU A 142 6.83 -6.23 0.64
C LEU A 142 7.07 -7.43 1.54
N GLU A 143 7.69 -7.21 2.69
CA GLU A 143 7.85 -8.21 3.73
C GLU A 143 6.74 -8.09 4.78
N MET A 144 5.98 -9.17 4.96
CA MET A 144 4.97 -9.28 5.99
C MET A 144 5.59 -9.60 7.34
N SER A 145 5.24 -8.77 8.32
CA SER A 145 5.74 -8.85 9.70
C SER A 145 4.65 -8.53 10.71
N ASN A 146 4.95 -8.76 11.99
CA ASN A 146 4.09 -8.37 13.08
C ASN A 146 4.30 -6.89 13.38
N GLY A 147 3.20 -6.12 13.43
CA GLY A 147 3.23 -4.71 13.81
C GLY A 147 3.19 -4.49 15.32
N SER A 148 2.73 -5.47 16.10
CA SER A 148 2.78 -5.45 17.57
C SER A 148 2.70 -6.87 18.15
N LYS A 149 3.03 -7.04 19.45
CA LYS A 149 2.96 -8.33 20.17
C LYS A 149 1.58 -9.00 20.04
N ASN A 150 0.51 -8.20 20.09
CA ASN A 150 -0.87 -8.70 20.08
C ASN A 150 -1.51 -8.71 18.69
N THR A 151 -0.93 -7.98 17.72
CA THR A 151 -1.47 -7.91 16.36
C THR A 151 -0.45 -8.50 15.40
N LYS A 152 -0.69 -9.76 15.04
CA LYS A 152 0.15 -10.49 14.09
C LYS A 152 -0.19 -10.14 12.64
N PHE A 153 0.81 -10.16 11.77
CA PHE A 153 0.72 -10.04 10.30
C PHE A 153 -0.08 -8.82 9.82
N ASN A 154 0.09 -7.69 10.49
CA ASN A 154 -0.61 -6.44 10.17
C ASN A 154 0.33 -5.36 9.62
N LYS A 155 1.60 -5.68 9.39
CA LYS A 155 2.61 -4.76 8.89
C LYS A 155 3.23 -5.31 7.61
N LEU A 156 3.30 -4.48 6.57
CA LEU A 156 4.02 -4.77 5.33
C LEU A 156 5.18 -3.76 5.20
N SER A 157 6.41 -4.24 5.23
CA SER A 157 7.61 -3.40 5.12
C SER A 157 8.15 -3.43 3.70
N TRP A 158 8.65 -2.30 3.19
CA TRP A 158 9.26 -2.24 1.87
C TRP A 158 10.56 -3.05 1.82
N GLN A 159 10.70 -3.89 0.80
CA GLN A 159 11.97 -4.50 0.38
C GLN A 159 12.45 -3.85 -0.91
N ARG A 160 11.54 -3.68 -1.88
CA ARG A 160 11.84 -3.05 -3.16
C ARG A 160 10.61 -2.34 -3.71
N PHE A 161 10.82 -1.25 -4.43
CA PHE A 161 9.80 -0.60 -5.22
C PHE A 161 10.40 -0.21 -6.56
N TYR A 162 9.81 -0.65 -7.64
CA TYR A 162 10.34 -0.46 -8.98
C TYR A 162 9.20 -0.38 -9.99
N PHE A 163 9.51 0.07 -11.20
CA PHE A 163 8.62 -0.09 -12.32
C PHE A 163 9.26 -0.99 -13.38
N GLN A 164 8.41 -1.75 -14.07
CA GLN A 164 8.78 -2.61 -15.17
C GLN A 164 8.20 -2.08 -16.47
N ASN A 165 9.03 -1.95 -17.50
CA ASN A 165 8.56 -1.70 -18.85
C ASN A 165 7.85 -2.95 -19.38
N ILE A 166 6.59 -2.83 -19.78
CA ILE A 166 5.78 -3.98 -20.20
C ILE A 166 6.32 -4.61 -21.50
N ILE A 167 7.00 -3.83 -22.34
CA ILE A 167 7.53 -4.30 -23.63
C ILE A 167 8.94 -4.86 -23.48
N THR A 168 9.85 -4.10 -22.86
CA THR A 168 11.27 -4.51 -22.74
C THR A 168 11.54 -5.41 -21.55
N LEU A 169 10.59 -5.53 -20.61
CA LEU A 169 10.71 -6.24 -19.34
C LEU A 169 11.83 -5.73 -18.41
N GLU A 170 12.44 -4.59 -18.75
CA GLU A 170 13.44 -3.92 -17.94
C GLU A 170 12.82 -3.34 -16.68
N ASN A 171 13.54 -3.48 -15.57
CA ASN A 171 13.15 -2.98 -14.27
C ASN A 171 14.00 -1.79 -13.88
N GLU A 172 13.38 -0.76 -13.34
CA GLU A 172 14.06 0.43 -12.82
C GLU A 172 13.53 0.77 -11.43
N ASP A 173 14.44 0.92 -10.48
CA ASP A 173 14.11 1.11 -9.08
C ASP A 173 13.63 2.53 -8.78
N LEU A 174 12.66 2.63 -7.88
CA LEU A 174 12.12 3.88 -7.38
C LEU A 174 12.69 4.16 -5.98
N TYR A 175 13.08 5.41 -5.75
CA TYR A 175 13.65 5.82 -4.48
C TYR A 175 12.63 5.81 -3.34
N LEU A 176 12.91 5.00 -2.31
CA LEU A 176 12.07 4.80 -1.11
C LEU A 176 12.36 5.82 0.03
N LYS A 177 12.90 7.01 -0.27
CA LYS A 177 13.51 7.89 0.76
C LYS A 177 12.60 8.24 1.94
N ASN A 178 11.31 8.40 1.69
CA ASN A 178 10.31 8.75 2.71
C ASN A 178 9.25 7.65 2.89
N ASP A 179 9.45 6.48 2.29
CA ASP A 179 8.44 5.43 2.28
C ASP A 179 8.42 4.69 3.62
N LYS A 180 7.25 4.68 4.24
CA LYS A 180 7.00 3.99 5.51
C LYS A 180 6.35 2.63 5.28
N PRO A 181 6.47 1.68 6.21
CA PRO A 181 5.72 0.43 6.13
C PRO A 181 4.21 0.69 6.12
N PHE A 182 3.47 -0.22 5.49
CA PHE A 182 2.02 -0.22 5.61
C PHE A 182 1.57 -0.86 6.92
N HIS A 183 0.54 -0.26 7.52
CA HIS A 183 -0.16 -0.79 8.68
C HIS A 183 -1.61 -1.10 8.32
N PHE A 184 -2.09 -2.26 8.75
CA PHE A 184 -3.46 -2.69 8.48
C PHE A 184 -4.47 -1.93 9.34
N SER A 185 -5.43 -1.28 8.68
CA SER A 185 -6.63 -0.69 9.26
C SER A 185 -7.83 -1.57 8.93
N ARG A 186 -8.55 -2.05 9.96
CA ARG A 186 -9.73 -2.91 9.79
C ARG A 186 -10.93 -2.06 9.38
N VAL A 187 -11.71 -2.56 8.43
CA VAL A 187 -13.00 -1.97 8.04
C VAL A 187 -14.11 -2.99 8.33
N LEU A 188 -15.15 -2.55 9.04
CA LEU A 188 -16.24 -3.44 9.48
C LEU A 188 -17.15 -3.85 8.32
N SER A 189 -17.55 -2.89 7.48
CA SER A 189 -18.31 -3.11 6.25
C SER A 189 -17.97 -2.02 5.24
N TYR A 190 -18.10 -2.36 3.94
CA TYR A 190 -18.07 -1.38 2.84
C TYR A 190 -19.46 -1.16 2.25
N GLU A 191 -20.49 -1.70 2.90
CA GLU A 191 -21.90 -1.51 2.57
C GLU A 191 -22.40 -0.30 3.32
N ARG A 192 -22.89 0.69 2.57
CA ARG A 192 -23.69 1.80 3.06
C ARG A 192 -24.76 2.12 2.05
#